data_AF-A0A1Z5HQ21-F1
#
_entry.id   AF-A0A1Z5HQ21-F1
#
_cell.length_a   1.000
_cell.length_b   1.000
_cell.length_c   1.000
_cell.angle_alpha   90.00
_cell.angle_beta   90.00
_cell.angle_gamma   90.00
#
_symmetry.space_group_name_H-M   'P 1'
#
loop_
_entity.id
_entity.type
_entity.pdbx_description
1 polymer ?
#
loop_
_entity_poly.entity_id
_entity_poly.type
_entity_poly.pdbx_seq_one_letter_code
_entity_poly.pdbx_strand_id
1 'polypeptide(L)'
;MAKIKPGDIVARKSYGGDIYFRVQNVRVGTNGEKICVLRGLDVRLIADAPEDDLEVKNKREIQHHRRQIIKEGRDMLERILQRQSQNKKKEAFPIYMLEVPGRKK
;
A
#
# COMPACT_ATOMS: atom_id res chain seq x y z
N MET A 1 -12.82 -6.06 28.18
CA MET A 1 -12.09 -5.80 26.92
C MET A 1 -12.42 -6.90 25.94
N ALA A 2 -12.73 -6.56 24.68
CA ALA A 2 -13.04 -7.56 23.67
C ALA A 2 -11.77 -8.36 23.34
N LYS A 3 -11.85 -9.68 23.45
CA LYS A 3 -10.73 -10.60 23.21
C LYS A 3 -10.45 -10.65 21.70
N ILE A 4 -9.21 -10.41 21.29
CA ILE A 4 -8.84 -10.48 19.87
C ILE A 4 -8.89 -11.94 19.40
N LYS A 5 -9.54 -12.17 18.26
CA LYS A 5 -9.68 -13.51 17.67
C LYS A 5 -9.11 -13.58 16.26
N PRO A 6 -8.71 -14.77 15.79
CA PRO A 6 -8.37 -14.97 14.39
C PRO A 6 -9.50 -14.48 13.46
N GLY A 7 -9.12 -13.75 12.41
CA GLY A 7 -10.05 -13.13 11.46
C GLY A 7 -10.33 -11.65 11.70
N ASP A 8 -10.06 -11.13 12.90
CA ASP A 8 -10.21 -9.69 13.18
C ASP A 8 -9.19 -8.87 12.38
N ILE A 9 -9.58 -7.64 12.03
CA ILE A 9 -8.69 -6.68 11.39
C ILE A 9 -8.20 -5.72 12.46
N VAL A 10 -6.88 -5.60 12.55
CA VAL A 10 -6.19 -4.85 13.60
C VAL A 10 -5.13 -3.95 12.97
N ALA A 11 -4.77 -2.90 13.69
CA ALA A 11 -3.59 -2.08 13.41
C ALA A 11 -2.65 -2.13 14.62
N ARG A 12 -1.34 -1.96 14.39
CA ARG A 12 -0.34 -1.93 15.45
C ARG A 12 -0.13 -0.50 15.94
N LYS A 13 -0.35 -0.26 17.22
CA LYS A 13 -0.19 1.07 17.83
C LYS A 13 1.27 1.52 17.82
N SER A 14 2.21 0.60 18.07
CA SER A 14 3.65 0.89 18.08
C SER A 14 4.21 1.38 16.74
N TYR A 15 3.50 1.13 15.64
CA TYR A 15 3.89 1.56 14.28
C TYR A 15 2.98 2.68 13.75
N GLY A 16 2.17 3.30 14.60
CA GLY A 16 1.28 4.40 14.22
C GLY A 16 0.02 3.97 13.47
N GLY A 17 -0.25 2.66 13.36
CA GLY A 17 -1.45 2.12 12.72
C GLY A 17 -1.53 2.35 11.20
N ASP A 18 -0.37 2.44 10.56
CA ASP A 18 -0.19 2.65 9.13
C ASP A 18 -0.67 1.48 8.26
N ILE A 19 -0.40 0.25 8.70
CA ILE A 19 -0.74 -0.98 7.98
C ILE A 19 -1.82 -1.73 8.73
N TYR A 20 -2.84 -2.17 7.99
CA TYR A 20 -3.89 -3.02 8.53
C TYR A 20 -3.54 -4.48 8.34
N PHE A 21 -3.74 -5.25 9.40
CA PHE A 21 -3.44 -6.66 9.47
C PHE A 21 -4.69 -7.48 9.74
N ARG A 22 -4.75 -8.69 9.22
CA ARG A 22 -5.67 -9.73 9.67
C ARG A 22 -4.96 -10.62 10.68
N VAL A 23 -5.61 -10.87 11.82
CA VAL A 23 -5.12 -11.83 12.82
C VAL A 23 -5.22 -13.23 12.24
N GLN A 24 -4.09 -13.90 12.08
CA GLN A 24 -4.01 -15.26 11.55
C GLN A 24 -4.12 -16.28 12.69
N ASN A 25 -3.41 -16.04 13.80
CA ASN A 25 -3.39 -16.93 14.95
C ASN A 25 -3.07 -16.15 16.22
N VAL A 26 -3.46 -16.67 17.39
CA VAL A 26 -3.09 -16.13 18.70
C VAL A 26 -2.40 -17.24 19.47
N ARG A 27 -1.12 -17.05 19.79
CA ARG A 27 -0.30 -17.99 20.55
C ARG A 27 -0.19 -17.52 22.00
N VAL A 28 -0.12 -18.47 22.93
CA VAL A 28 0.14 -18.18 24.33
C VAL A 28 1.58 -18.59 24.62
N GLY A 29 2.40 -17.64 25.05
CA GLY A 29 3.79 -17.88 25.46
C GLY A 29 3.87 -18.56 26.82
N THR A 30 5.08 -18.99 27.19
CA THR A 30 5.35 -19.68 28.47
C THR A 30 5.01 -18.85 29.71
N ASN A 31 5.03 -17.53 29.57
CA ASN A 31 4.73 -16.58 30.66
C ASN A 31 3.25 -16.15 30.67
N GLY A 32 2.40 -16.77 29.84
CA GLY A 32 0.99 -16.40 29.69
C GLY A 32 0.73 -15.20 28.75
N GLU A 33 1.78 -14.58 28.21
CA GLU A 33 1.66 -13.52 27.21
C GLU A 33 0.99 -14.04 25.95
N LYS A 34 0.04 -13.28 25.40
CA LYS A 34 -0.58 -13.61 24.11
C LYS A 34 0.10 -12.84 23.00
N ILE A 35 0.70 -13.61 22.10
CA ILE A 35 1.35 -13.09 20.89
C ILE A 35 0.46 -13.44 19.70
N CYS A 36 0.00 -12.41 18.99
CA CYS A 36 -0.80 -12.56 17.78
C CYS A 36 0.11 -12.61 16.55
N VAL A 37 -0.13 -13.60 15.68
CA VAL A 37 0.47 -13.66 14.33
C VAL A 37 -0.46 -12.91 13.38
N LEU A 38 0.11 -11.96 12.66
CA LEU A 38 -0.57 -10.98 11.84
C LEU A 38 -0.13 -11.12 10.39
N ARG A 39 -1.09 -10.97 9.47
CA ARG A 39 -0.83 -10.92 8.03
C ARG A 39 -1.32 -9.59 7.47
N GLY A 40 -0.46 -8.86 6.78
CA GLY A 40 -0.82 -7.60 6.11
C GLY A 40 -1.97 -7.82 5.12
N LEU A 41 -2.91 -6.87 5.08
CA LEU A 41 -4.03 -6.92 4.14
C LEU A 41 -3.62 -6.50 2.72
N ASP A 42 -2.93 -5.37 2.61
CA ASP A 42 -2.59 -4.74 1.34
C ASP A 42 -1.11 -4.91 0.96
N VAL A 43 -0.32 -5.52 1.86
CA VAL A 43 1.12 -5.75 1.70
C VAL A 43 1.51 -7.18 2.05
N ARG A 44 2.57 -7.70 1.42
CA ARG A 44 3.12 -9.02 1.72
C ARG A 44 4.00 -8.97 2.97
N LEU A 45 3.38 -8.71 4.11
CA LEU A 45 4.04 -8.61 5.42
C LEU A 45 3.44 -9.63 6.39
N ILE A 46 4.30 -10.28 7.16
CA ILE A 46 3.93 -11.10 8.32
C ILE A 46 4.61 -10.45 9.53
N ALA A 47 3.86 -10.31 10.62
CA ALA A 47 4.36 -9.74 11.86
C ALA A 47 3.78 -10.48 13.05
N ASP A 48 4.49 -10.44 14.16
CA ASP A 48 3.99 -10.82 15.47
C ASP A 48 3.90 -9.58 16.36
N ALA A 49 2.91 -9.56 17.25
CA ALA A 49 2.72 -8.48 18.21
C ALA A 49 1.94 -8.98 19.44
N PRO A 50 2.19 -8.41 20.64
CA PRO A 50 1.37 -8.70 21.81
C PRO A 50 -0.06 -8.18 21.62
N GLU A 51 -1.05 -8.84 22.24
CA GLU A 51 -2.47 -8.41 22.17
C GLU A 51 -2.65 -6.93 22.55
N ASP A 52 -1.83 -6.43 23.47
CA ASP A 52 -1.87 -5.05 23.96
C ASP A 52 -1.38 -4.00 22.95
N ASP A 53 -0.53 -4.37 21.98
CA ASP A 53 -0.10 -3.47 20.89
C ASP A 53 -1.18 -3.31 19.82
N LEU A 54 -2.19 -4.18 19.83
CA LEU A 54 -3.18 -4.23 18.77
C LEU A 54 -4.39 -3.35 19.06
N GLU A 55 -4.89 -2.75 18.00
CA GLU A 55 -6.13 -1.99 18.00
C GLU A 55 -7.09 -2.58 16.96
N VAL A 56 -8.23 -3.08 17.41
CA VAL A 56 -9.25 -3.65 16.51
C VAL A 56 -9.95 -2.53 15.75
N LYS A 57 -9.94 -2.62 14.42
CA LYS A 57 -10.56 -1.63 13.54
C LYS A 57 -12.00 -1.98 13.23
N ASN A 58 -12.85 -0.96 13.23
CA ASN A 58 -14.27 -1.12 12.91
C ASN A 58 -14.49 -1.18 11.39
N LYS A 59 -15.69 -1.62 10.97
CA LYS A 59 -16.03 -1.76 9.54
C LYS A 59 -15.88 -0.45 8.75
N ARG A 60 -16.20 0.70 9.36
CA ARG A 60 -16.11 2.01 8.70
C ARG A 60 -14.66 2.40 8.43
N GLU A 61 -13.78 2.21 9.40
CA GLU A 61 -12.35 2.46 9.29
C GLU A 61 -11.70 1.55 8.24
N ILE A 62 -12.04 0.26 8.25
CA ILE A 62 -11.55 -0.71 7.26
C ILE A 62 -11.97 -0.29 5.84
N GLN A 63 -13.23 0.09 5.65
CA GLN A 63 -13.72 0.53 4.35
C GLN A 63 -13.12 1.87 3.93
N HIS A 64 -12.85 2.77 4.88
CA HIS A 64 -12.15 4.01 4.60
C HIS A 64 -10.72 3.76 4.13
N HIS A 65 -9.95 2.97 4.89
CA HIS A 65 -8.56 2.61 4.55
C HIS A 65 -8.47 1.96 3.16
N ARG A 66 -9.33 0.97 2.88
CA ARG A 66 -9.38 0.31 1.57
C ARG A 66 -9.65 1.30 0.42
N ARG A 67 -10.52 2.30 0.63
CA ARG A 67 -10.78 3.34 -0.38
C ARG A 67 -9.56 4.23 -0.62
N GLN A 68 -8.81 4.57 0.43
CA GLN A 68 -7.57 5.36 0.29
C GLN A 68 -6.52 4.60 -0.52
N ILE A 69 -6.22 3.34 -0.16
CA ILE A 69 -5.26 2.49 -0.88
C ILE A 69 -5.60 2.39 -2.38
N ILE A 70 -6.87 2.14 -2.72
CA ILE A 70 -7.32 2.05 -4.12
C ILE A 70 -7.14 3.38 -4.84
N LYS A 71 -7.50 4.49 -4.19
CA LYS A 71 -7.36 5.83 -4.76
C LYS A 71 -5.90 6.18 -5.03
N GLU A 72 -5.01 5.93 -4.07
CA GLU A 72 -3.57 6.18 -4.21
C GLU A 72 -2.97 5.37 -5.36
N GLY A 73 -3.33 4.08 -5.46
CA GLY A 73 -2.91 3.24 -6.59
C GLY A 73 -3.40 3.76 -7.94
N ARG A 74 -4.64 4.25 -8.00
CA ARG A 74 -5.20 4.88 -9.21
C ARG A 74 -4.46 6.17 -9.58
N ASP A 75 -4.25 7.06 -8.62
CA ASP A 75 -3.56 8.34 -8.83
C ASP A 75 -2.12 8.10 -9.32
N MET A 76 -1.45 7.07 -8.78
CA MET A 76 -0.13 6.66 -9.24
C MET A 76 -0.16 6.16 -10.69
N LEU A 77 -1.12 5.31 -11.04
CA LEU A 77 -1.26 4.77 -12.39
C LEU A 77 -1.56 5.88 -13.42
N GLU A 78 -2.47 6.80 -13.09
CA GLU A 78 -2.80 7.95 -13.96
C GLU A 78 -1.55 8.81 -14.23
N ARG A 79 -0.72 9.07 -13.22
CA ARG A 79 0.55 9.80 -13.38
C ARG A 79 1.53 9.06 -14.29
N ILE A 80 1.63 7.74 -14.17
CA ILE A 80 2.51 6.92 -15.03
C ILE A 80 2.05 6.99 -16.48
N LEU A 81 0.76 6.80 -16.74
CA LEU A 81 0.19 6.84 -18.09
C LEU A 81 0.35 8.23 -18.74
N GLN A 82 0.14 9.30 -17.98
CA GLN A 82 0.34 10.66 -18.46
C GLN A 82 1.80 10.90 -18.90
N ARG A 83 2.78 10.48 -18.08
CA ARG A 83 4.21 10.58 -18.43
C ARG A 83 4.55 9.81 -19.70
N GLN A 84 4.03 8.59 -19.86
CA GLN A 84 4.25 7.80 -21.08
C GLN A 84 3.71 8.49 -22.34
N SER A 85 2.51 9.08 -22.26
CA SER A 85 1.93 9.82 -23.40
C SER A 85 2.76 11.03 -23.82
N GLN A 86 3.33 11.76 -22.86
CA GLN A 86 4.18 12.92 -23.12
C GLN A 86 5.51 12.51 -23.75
N ASN A 87 6.13 11.42 -23.28
CA ASN A 87 7.36 10.90 -23.86
C ASN A 87 7.16 10.47 -25.32
N LYS A 88 6.06 9.78 -25.64
CA LYS A 88 5.73 9.43 -27.03
C LYS A 88 5.54 10.66 -27.93
N LYS A 89 4.94 11.76 -27.43
CA LYS A 89 4.82 13.01 -28.19
C LYS A 89 6.17 13.69 -28.44
N LYS A 90 7.12 13.59 -27.51
CA LYS A 90 8.48 14.13 -27.66
C LYS A 90 9.28 13.35 -28.71
N GLU A 91 9.18 12.03 -28.71
CA GLU A 91 9.84 11.17 -29.71
C GLU A 91 9.20 11.28 -31.10
N ALA A 92 7.94 11.71 -31.19
CA ALA A 92 7.24 11.94 -32.45
C ALA A 92 7.64 13.27 -33.15
N PHE A 93 8.51 14.11 -32.57
CA PHE A 93 9.12 15.24 -33.27
C PHE A 93 10.33 14.72 -34.07
N PRO A 94 10.23 14.62 -35.40
CA PRO A 94 11.25 13.95 -36.18
C PRO A 94 12.43 14.89 -36.44
N ILE A 95 13.60 14.28 -36.63
CA ILE A 95 14.95 14.82 -36.87
C ILE A 95 15.04 15.77 -38.12
N TYR A 96 13.93 16.08 -38.80
CA TYR A 96 13.90 16.86 -40.05
C TYR A 96 13.97 18.39 -39.88
N MET A 97 14.31 18.90 -38.70
CA MET A 97 14.53 20.35 -38.48
C MET A 97 16.02 20.73 -38.38
N LEU A 98 16.90 19.95 -39.01
CA LEU A 98 18.24 20.40 -39.38
C LEU A 98 18.20 20.76 -40.87
N GLU A 99 17.85 22.01 -41.18
CA GLU A 99 18.19 22.57 -42.49
C GLU A 99 19.71 22.48 -42.65
N VAL A 100 20.18 21.60 -43.54
CA VAL A 100 21.59 21.57 -43.94
C VAL A 100 21.88 22.86 -44.70
N PRO A 101 22.73 23.78 -44.18
CA PRO A 101 23.10 24.97 -44.91
C PRO A 101 23.92 24.56 -46.13
N GLY A 102 23.50 24.98 -47.34
CA GLY A 102 24.36 24.94 -48.52
C GLY A 102 23.99 24.02 -49.67
N ARG A 103 22.73 23.55 -49.79
CA ARG A 103 22.30 22.88 -51.04
C ARG A 103 22.12 23.93 -52.15
N LYS A 104 23.21 24.22 -52.87
CA LYS A 104 23.22 25.08 -54.07
C LYS A 104 22.28 24.48 -55.13
N LYS A 105 21.48 25.36 -55.74
CA LYS A 105 20.60 25.07 -56.88
C LYS A 105 21.41 24.82 -58.15
#